data_AF-A0A9E2E559-F1
#
_entry.id   AF-A0A9E2E559-F1
#
_cell.length_a   1.000
_cell.length_b   1.000
_cell.length_c   1.000
_cell.angle_alpha   90.00
_cell.angle_beta   90.00
_cell.angle_gamma   90.00
#
_symmetry.space_group_name_H-M   'P 1'
#
loop_
_entity.id
_entity.type
_entity.pdbx_description
1 polymer ?
#
loop_
_entity_poly.entity_id
_entity_poly.type
_entity_poly.pdbx_seq_one_letter_code
_entity_poly.pdbx_strand_id
1 'polypeptide(L)'
;MSLEQYKAAHPNLRGLACGIEKFFDTYINVFGVTIAAMPKTPVPEIIHAAKVYAQLIDNDEDFIPDDRKIFEYHQKDSEGRNYLIVLVDTKALDNAWIAFKPGQSFWVSAQALRPGHSGVGHSRDGEMDIAVEELFHKYGKAFQSVYPKDFGLPDEEAGDTWSSTLSDAMDRARGIDRTVKPVDGRWVYPEGAWYRYNAMSCGWGCQLDEYLWHVWATNIGYNEMLTRQPEAPKEEANPRGWCENLHSEWKPCTRQELKEMDFAAYHLINNKNYQLPTRIPFGEYGGNQVEYHGYEMDVQPNNKGQRFTINRNFNPRLTIKRGNTYYFDQSLKTNAGFPLRFSSSKDGAHRGGEEYREGVAIKGVPGKRGSYVRITVADNTPDQLYLYCPDQLGMAGKIILVIED
;
A
#
# COMPACT_ATOMS: atom_id res chain seq x y z
N MET A 1 -8.32 13.27 7.82
CA MET A 1 -9.37 14.30 7.99
C MET A 1 -10.68 13.63 8.37
N SER A 2 -11.60 14.33 9.07
CA SER A 2 -13.00 13.90 9.20
C SER A 2 -13.75 14.08 7.86
N LEU A 3 -14.94 13.49 7.71
CA LEU A 3 -15.72 13.65 6.48
C LEU A 3 -16.10 15.10 6.19
N GLU A 4 -16.44 15.88 7.23
CA GLU A 4 -16.79 17.29 7.07
C GLU A 4 -15.61 18.12 6.57
N GLN A 5 -14.44 17.93 7.19
CA GLN A 5 -13.19 18.55 6.75
C GLN A 5 -12.84 18.14 5.32
N TYR A 6 -13.02 16.85 4.99
CA TYR A 6 -12.75 16.32 3.66
C TYR A 6 -13.64 16.95 2.59
N LYS A 7 -14.95 17.03 2.85
CA LYS A 7 -15.91 17.68 1.93
C LYS A 7 -15.64 19.17 1.78
N ALA A 8 -15.19 19.84 2.83
CA ALA A 8 -14.79 21.24 2.77
C ALA A 8 -13.52 21.45 1.93
N ALA A 9 -12.54 20.56 2.04
CA ALA A 9 -11.31 20.59 1.25
C ALA A 9 -11.51 20.18 -0.22
N HIS A 10 -12.49 19.31 -0.49
CA HIS A 10 -12.77 18.76 -1.83
C HIS A 10 -14.25 18.95 -2.23
N PRO A 11 -14.76 20.20 -2.34
CA PRO A 11 -16.18 20.49 -2.54
C PRO A 11 -16.75 19.99 -3.88
N ASN A 12 -15.89 19.68 -4.85
CA ASN A 12 -16.27 19.18 -6.16
C ASN A 12 -16.49 17.65 -6.19
N LEU A 13 -16.05 16.92 -5.16
CA LEU A 13 -16.22 15.47 -5.06
C LEU A 13 -17.53 15.14 -4.35
N ARG A 14 -18.63 15.06 -5.10
CA ARG A 14 -19.99 14.90 -4.55
C ARG A 14 -20.34 13.45 -4.18
N GLY A 15 -19.57 12.48 -4.70
CA GLY A 15 -19.84 11.05 -4.60
C GLY A 15 -19.78 10.41 -3.21
N LEU A 16 -19.24 11.12 -2.21
CA LEU A 16 -19.18 10.61 -0.83
C LEU A 16 -20.47 10.84 -0.04
N ALA A 17 -21.55 11.28 -0.70
CA ALA A 17 -22.85 11.47 -0.08
C ALA A 17 -23.60 10.15 0.17
N CYS A 18 -22.98 8.97 0.06
CA CYS A 18 -23.63 7.65 0.06
C CYS A 18 -23.91 7.03 1.43
N GLY A 19 -23.79 7.76 2.54
CA GLY A 19 -23.89 7.18 3.88
C GLY A 19 -22.60 6.50 4.34
N ILE A 20 -21.47 6.81 3.68
CA ILE A 20 -20.13 6.28 3.97
C ILE A 20 -19.68 6.56 5.41
N GLU A 21 -20.18 7.65 6.02
CA GLU A 21 -19.92 8.02 7.42
C GLU A 21 -20.41 7.00 8.45
N LYS A 22 -21.30 6.07 8.05
CA LYS A 22 -21.72 4.95 8.92
C LYS A 22 -20.60 3.94 9.16
N PHE A 23 -19.60 3.92 8.29
CA PHE A 23 -18.53 2.93 8.28
C PHE A 23 -17.15 3.58 8.46
N PHE A 24 -16.91 4.74 7.85
CA PHE A 24 -15.59 5.36 7.77
C PHE A 24 -15.59 6.74 8.42
N ASP A 25 -14.55 7.05 9.19
CA ASP A 25 -14.40 8.33 9.89
C ASP A 25 -13.14 9.12 9.48
N THR A 26 -12.23 8.47 8.76
CA THR A 26 -10.92 9.01 8.40
C THR A 26 -10.76 9.00 6.89
N TYR A 27 -10.39 10.15 6.33
CA TYR A 27 -10.29 10.37 4.89
C TYR A 27 -8.99 11.08 4.53
N ILE A 28 -8.39 10.68 3.41
CA ILE A 28 -7.23 11.32 2.76
C ILE A 28 -7.45 11.31 1.24
N ASN A 29 -7.02 12.38 0.57
CA ASN A 29 -7.06 12.50 -0.88
C ASN A 29 -5.65 12.32 -1.43
N VAL A 30 -5.50 11.44 -2.42
CA VAL A 30 -4.25 11.19 -3.13
C VAL A 30 -4.51 11.42 -4.60
N PHE A 31 -4.08 12.57 -5.12
CA PHE A 31 -4.23 12.93 -6.53
C PHE A 31 -5.65 12.78 -7.10
N GLY A 32 -6.67 13.11 -6.31
CA GLY A 32 -8.09 12.97 -6.68
C GLY A 32 -8.75 11.71 -6.12
N VAL A 33 -7.99 10.70 -5.71
CA VAL A 33 -8.49 9.42 -5.17
C VAL A 33 -8.70 9.50 -3.67
N THR A 34 -9.88 9.11 -3.23
CA THR A 34 -10.28 9.05 -1.82
C THR A 34 -9.85 7.73 -1.22
N ILE A 35 -9.02 7.80 -0.18
CA ILE A 35 -8.79 6.69 0.72
C ILE A 35 -9.57 6.96 2.00
N ALA A 36 -10.52 6.08 2.30
CA ALA A 36 -11.36 6.13 3.49
C ALA A 36 -11.03 4.96 4.43
N ALA A 37 -10.96 5.20 5.73
CA ALA A 37 -10.58 4.19 6.71
C ALA A 37 -11.60 4.10 7.85
N MET A 38 -11.84 2.87 8.30
CA MET A 38 -12.74 2.59 9.42
C MET A 38 -12.09 3.01 10.76
N PRO A 39 -12.88 3.30 11.80
CA PRO A 39 -12.39 3.90 13.04
C PRO A 39 -11.26 3.16 13.77
N LYS A 40 -11.15 1.83 13.62
CA LYS A 40 -10.11 1.03 14.28
C LYS A 40 -8.91 0.75 13.37
N THR A 41 -8.88 1.30 12.17
CA THR A 41 -7.76 1.15 11.25
C THR A 41 -6.55 1.90 11.81
N PRO A 42 -5.39 1.25 11.96
CA PRO A 42 -4.17 1.92 12.42
C PRO A 42 -3.77 3.08 11.51
N VAL A 43 -3.51 4.25 12.09
CA VAL A 43 -3.10 5.45 11.33
C VAL A 43 -1.85 5.21 10.46
N PRO A 44 -0.80 4.51 10.94
CA PRO A 44 0.34 4.17 10.09
C PRO A 44 -0.04 3.39 8.83
N GLU A 45 -1.01 2.46 8.89
CA GLU A 45 -1.48 1.69 7.73
C GLU A 45 -2.22 2.58 6.72
N ILE A 46 -2.95 3.61 7.19
CA ILE A 46 -3.62 4.59 6.32
C ILE A 46 -2.59 5.46 5.59
N ILE A 47 -1.57 5.95 6.31
CA ILE A 47 -0.47 6.73 5.71
C ILE A 47 0.28 5.89 4.69
N HIS A 48 0.60 4.64 5.04
CA HIS A 48 1.28 3.72 4.14
C HIS A 48 0.50 3.50 2.84
N ALA A 49 -0.79 3.15 2.94
CA ALA A 49 -1.65 2.96 1.77
C ALA A 49 -1.72 4.23 0.89
N ALA A 50 -1.81 5.41 1.51
CA ALA A 50 -1.82 6.67 0.78
C ALA A 50 -0.51 6.93 0.04
N LYS A 51 0.63 6.64 0.67
CA LYS A 51 1.95 6.81 0.05
C LYS A 51 2.24 5.77 -1.03
N VAL A 52 1.82 4.52 -0.85
CA VAL A 52 1.91 3.49 -1.89
C VAL A 52 1.10 3.93 -3.13
N TYR A 53 -0.14 4.39 -2.94
CA TYR A 53 -0.96 4.86 -4.05
C TYR A 53 -0.39 6.13 -4.71
N ALA A 54 0.20 7.04 -3.93
CA ALA A 54 0.90 8.21 -4.47
C ALA A 54 2.07 7.78 -5.38
N GLN A 55 2.88 6.80 -4.97
CA GLN A 55 3.99 6.24 -5.77
C GLN A 55 3.54 5.48 -7.03
N LEU A 56 2.27 5.06 -7.10
CA LEU A 56 1.69 4.50 -8.32
C LEU A 56 1.26 5.60 -9.30
N ILE A 57 0.89 6.78 -8.82
CA ILE A 57 0.43 7.91 -9.66
C ILE A 57 1.60 8.81 -10.08
N ASP A 58 2.57 8.99 -9.18
CA ASP A 58 3.77 9.81 -9.30
C ASP A 58 4.95 8.97 -8.77
N ASN A 59 5.55 8.20 -9.66
CA ASN A 59 6.58 7.21 -9.35
C ASN A 59 7.97 7.83 -9.27
N ASP A 60 8.19 8.99 -9.90
CA ASP A 60 9.45 9.72 -9.77
C ASP A 60 9.53 10.63 -8.53
N GLU A 61 8.36 10.88 -7.90
CA GLU A 61 8.14 11.62 -6.66
C GLU A 61 8.43 13.12 -6.78
N ASP A 62 8.16 13.71 -7.95
CA ASP A 62 8.33 15.15 -8.22
C ASP A 62 7.08 16.00 -7.90
N PHE A 63 6.05 15.38 -7.33
CA PHE A 63 4.73 15.94 -7.01
C PHE A 63 3.83 16.21 -8.22
N ILE A 64 4.20 15.70 -9.39
CA ILE A 64 3.45 15.78 -10.63
C ILE A 64 3.09 14.35 -11.06
N PRO A 65 1.79 14.02 -11.22
CA PRO A 65 1.39 12.72 -11.74
C PRO A 65 2.07 12.39 -13.08
N ASP A 66 2.70 11.21 -13.15
CA ASP A 66 3.48 10.73 -14.31
C ASP A 66 2.62 10.63 -15.57
N ASP A 67 1.41 10.08 -15.40
CA ASP A 67 0.42 9.97 -16.46
C ASP A 67 -0.71 10.98 -16.23
N ARG A 68 -0.61 12.10 -16.95
CA ARG A 68 -1.62 13.17 -16.88
C ARG A 68 -3.02 12.69 -17.26
N LYS A 69 -3.17 11.70 -18.14
CA LYS A 69 -4.50 11.21 -18.53
C LYS A 69 -5.16 10.42 -17.40
N ILE A 70 -4.38 9.66 -16.63
CA ILE A 70 -4.86 8.96 -15.41
C ILE A 70 -5.26 9.98 -14.35
N PHE A 71 -4.42 10.99 -14.12
CA PHE A 71 -4.78 12.08 -13.20
C PHE A 71 -6.07 12.78 -13.64
N GLU A 72 -6.22 13.13 -14.92
CA GLU A 72 -7.42 13.79 -15.42
C GLU A 72 -8.67 12.90 -15.36
N TYR A 73 -8.52 11.59 -15.59
CA TYR A 73 -9.59 10.61 -15.36
C TYR A 73 -10.09 10.69 -13.92
N HIS A 74 -9.16 10.87 -12.98
CA HIS A 74 -9.41 11.14 -11.57
C HIS A 74 -9.77 12.60 -11.20
N GLN A 75 -9.83 13.55 -12.13
CA GLN A 75 -10.36 14.87 -11.81
C GLN A 75 -11.76 15.08 -12.38
N LYS A 76 -12.10 14.34 -13.44
CA LYS A 76 -13.34 14.53 -14.21
C LYS A 76 -14.54 13.77 -13.67
N ASP A 77 -14.34 12.85 -12.73
CA ASP A 77 -15.45 12.11 -12.13
C ASP A 77 -15.97 12.80 -10.83
N SER A 78 -16.82 13.81 -11.02
CA SER A 78 -17.44 14.54 -9.91
C SER A 78 -18.38 13.68 -9.04
N GLU A 79 -18.80 12.52 -9.55
CA GLU A 79 -19.71 11.58 -8.88
C GLU A 79 -18.97 10.60 -7.97
N GLY A 80 -17.64 10.67 -7.87
CA GLY A 80 -16.87 9.86 -6.93
C GLY A 80 -16.84 8.37 -7.28
N ARG A 81 -17.09 8.00 -8.53
CA ARG A 81 -17.26 6.62 -8.98
C ARG A 81 -15.94 5.83 -9.04
N ASN A 82 -14.89 6.51 -9.44
CA ASN A 82 -13.60 5.92 -9.77
C ASN A 82 -12.56 6.13 -8.65
N TYR A 83 -12.99 6.54 -7.45
CA TYR A 83 -12.08 7.16 -6.47
C TYR A 83 -11.94 6.45 -5.14
N LEU A 84 -12.73 5.42 -4.88
CA LEU A 84 -12.81 4.93 -3.52
C LEU A 84 -11.90 3.72 -3.31
N ILE A 85 -10.91 3.92 -2.44
CA ILE A 85 -10.17 2.87 -1.74
C ILE A 85 -10.65 2.89 -0.28
N VAL A 86 -10.90 1.73 0.30
CA VAL A 86 -11.34 1.60 1.69
C VAL A 86 -10.39 0.73 2.50
N LEU A 87 -10.05 1.16 3.71
CA LEU A 87 -9.42 0.32 4.72
C LEU A 87 -10.49 -0.13 5.71
N VAL A 88 -10.64 -1.44 5.87
CA VAL A 88 -11.71 -2.06 6.66
C VAL A 88 -11.17 -2.71 7.92
N ASP A 89 -11.92 -2.58 9.02
CA ASP A 89 -11.49 -3.07 10.34
C ASP A 89 -11.57 -4.60 10.47
N THR A 90 -12.53 -5.23 9.79
CA THR A 90 -12.75 -6.69 9.83
C THR A 90 -13.41 -7.18 8.54
N LYS A 91 -13.29 -8.47 8.24
CA LYS A 91 -14.02 -9.13 7.14
C LYS A 91 -15.55 -9.00 7.28
N ALA A 92 -16.08 -8.99 8.51
CA ALA A 92 -17.51 -8.84 8.74
C ALA A 92 -18.00 -7.41 8.36
N LEU A 93 -17.21 -6.40 8.70
CA LEU A 93 -17.51 -5.01 8.34
C LEU A 93 -17.29 -4.75 6.85
N ASP A 94 -16.30 -5.39 6.23
CA ASP A 94 -16.13 -5.40 4.76
C ASP A 94 -17.38 -5.93 4.07
N ASN A 95 -17.87 -7.11 4.48
CA ASN A 95 -19.11 -7.68 3.95
C ASN A 95 -20.32 -6.76 4.20
N ALA A 96 -20.39 -6.12 5.36
CA ALA A 96 -21.47 -5.19 5.69
C ALA A 96 -21.43 -3.93 4.81
N TRP A 97 -20.23 -3.42 4.50
CA TRP A 97 -20.02 -2.34 3.54
C TRP A 97 -20.42 -2.77 2.13
N ILE A 98 -19.94 -3.92 1.65
CA ILE A 98 -20.26 -4.44 0.30
C ILE A 98 -21.77 -4.65 0.13
N ALA A 99 -22.45 -5.14 1.17
CA ALA A 99 -23.90 -5.36 1.16
C ALA A 99 -24.71 -4.06 1.36
N PHE A 100 -24.07 -2.95 1.72
CA PHE A 100 -24.75 -1.70 1.97
C PHE A 100 -25.27 -1.12 0.66
N LYS A 101 -26.60 -1.05 0.54
CA LYS A 101 -27.27 -0.41 -0.58
C LYS A 101 -27.89 0.88 -0.08
N PRO A 102 -27.15 2.00 -0.07
CA PRO A 102 -27.78 3.28 0.18
C PRO A 102 -28.81 3.49 -0.93
N GLY A 103 -30.02 3.93 -0.58
CA GLY A 103 -31.11 4.20 -1.53
C GLY A 103 -30.84 5.43 -2.40
N GLN A 104 -29.62 5.53 -2.94
CA GLN A 104 -29.09 6.63 -3.71
C GLN A 104 -28.91 6.23 -5.16
N SER A 105 -28.84 7.23 -6.03
CA SER A 105 -28.63 7.05 -7.47
C SER A 105 -27.28 6.44 -7.82
N PHE A 106 -26.36 6.32 -6.85
CA PHE A 106 -25.00 5.90 -7.11
C PHE A 106 -24.39 5.09 -5.94
N TRP A 107 -23.80 3.94 -6.28
CA TRP A 107 -23.03 3.06 -5.40
C TRP A 107 -21.86 2.46 -6.18
N VAL A 108 -20.68 2.35 -5.55
CA VAL A 108 -19.48 1.75 -6.15
C VAL A 108 -18.92 0.61 -5.35
N SER A 109 -18.41 -0.38 -6.07
CA SER A 109 -17.38 -1.26 -5.54
C SER A 109 -16.14 -0.43 -5.19
N ALA A 110 -15.80 -0.42 -3.91
CA ALA A 110 -14.52 0.11 -3.45
C ALA A 110 -13.44 -0.96 -3.59
N GLN A 111 -12.21 -0.54 -3.86
CA GLN A 111 -11.05 -1.40 -3.65
C GLN A 111 -10.78 -1.48 -2.14
N ALA A 112 -10.78 -2.67 -1.57
CA ALA A 112 -10.70 -2.85 -0.12
C ALA A 112 -9.32 -3.36 0.32
N LEU A 113 -8.76 -2.73 1.34
CA LEU A 113 -7.60 -3.18 2.10
C LEU A 113 -8.09 -3.74 3.43
N ARG A 114 -7.92 -5.04 3.64
CA ARG A 114 -8.33 -5.74 4.88
C ARG A 114 -7.22 -5.67 5.94
N PRO A 115 -7.51 -6.00 7.20
CA PRO A 115 -6.49 -6.02 8.25
C PRO A 115 -5.31 -6.91 7.84
N GLY A 116 -4.09 -6.38 7.98
CA GLY A 116 -2.87 -7.06 7.56
C GLY A 116 -2.52 -6.89 6.09
N HIS A 117 -3.37 -6.26 5.25
CA HIS A 117 -2.99 -5.97 3.87
C HIS A 117 -1.98 -4.83 3.77
N SER A 118 -2.15 -3.77 4.57
CA SER A 118 -1.28 -2.60 4.60
C SER A 118 -0.43 -2.60 5.86
N GLY A 119 0.80 -2.13 5.77
CA GLY A 119 1.68 -1.95 6.93
C GLY A 119 2.97 -1.22 6.56
N VAL A 120 3.34 -0.23 7.38
CA VAL A 120 4.62 0.51 7.24
C VAL A 120 5.84 -0.41 7.23
N GLY A 121 5.70 -1.59 7.85
CA GLY A 121 6.68 -2.66 7.81
C GLY A 121 6.70 -3.35 6.45
N HIS A 122 5.58 -3.94 6.03
CA HIS A 122 5.54 -5.03 5.04
C HIS A 122 6.47 -4.80 3.83
N SER A 123 6.30 -3.66 3.16
CA SER A 123 7.12 -3.22 2.03
C SER A 123 8.65 -3.34 2.21
N ARG A 124 9.17 -3.11 3.42
CA ARG A 124 10.61 -3.16 3.75
C ARG A 124 10.99 -4.35 4.59
N ASP A 125 9.99 -4.99 5.15
CA ASP A 125 10.14 -6.05 6.11
C ASP A 125 10.18 -7.45 5.42
N GLY A 126 10.07 -7.45 4.10
CA GLY A 126 10.05 -8.68 3.32
C GLY A 126 8.80 -9.50 3.59
N GLU A 127 7.86 -9.09 4.42
CA GLU A 127 6.50 -9.55 4.25
C GLU A 127 5.97 -9.07 2.91
N MET A 128 5.26 -9.93 2.21
CA MET A 128 4.53 -9.49 1.03
C MET A 128 3.57 -8.36 1.42
N ASP A 129 3.77 -7.19 0.82
CA ASP A 129 2.88 -6.05 1.02
C ASP A 129 1.68 -6.17 0.10
N ILE A 130 0.62 -6.77 0.63
CA ILE A 130 -0.63 -6.99 -0.11
C ILE A 130 -1.25 -5.66 -0.54
N ALA A 131 -0.99 -4.55 0.16
CA ALA A 131 -1.50 -3.25 -0.25
C ALA A 131 -0.96 -2.82 -1.60
N VAL A 132 0.26 -3.21 -1.98
CA VAL A 132 0.82 -2.89 -3.30
C VAL A 132 -0.04 -3.50 -4.41
N GLU A 133 -0.46 -4.75 -4.25
CA GLU A 133 -1.35 -5.44 -5.20
C GLU A 133 -2.74 -4.81 -5.26
N GLU A 134 -3.40 -4.69 -4.12
CA GLU A 134 -4.77 -4.18 -4.05
C GLU A 134 -4.85 -2.73 -4.55
N LEU A 135 -3.85 -1.90 -4.24
CA LEU A 135 -3.77 -0.52 -4.72
C LEU A 135 -3.40 -0.46 -6.21
N PHE A 136 -2.56 -1.39 -6.68
CA PHE A 136 -2.30 -1.54 -8.11
C PHE A 136 -3.56 -1.92 -8.87
N HIS A 137 -4.42 -2.82 -8.36
CA HIS A 137 -5.70 -3.13 -9.00
C HIS A 137 -6.55 -1.88 -9.22
N LYS A 138 -6.57 -0.96 -8.26
CA LYS A 138 -7.25 0.34 -8.42
C LYS A 138 -6.62 1.22 -9.50
N TYR A 139 -5.30 1.33 -9.51
CA TYR A 139 -4.56 2.07 -10.54
C TYR A 139 -4.74 1.45 -11.93
N GLY A 140 -4.62 0.13 -12.02
CA GLY A 140 -4.80 -0.69 -13.21
C GLY A 140 -6.17 -0.48 -13.84
N LYS A 141 -7.25 -0.46 -13.05
CA LYS A 141 -8.61 -0.13 -13.57
C LYS A 141 -8.69 1.24 -14.23
N ALA A 142 -8.08 2.27 -13.62
CA ALA A 142 -8.01 3.60 -14.22
C ALA A 142 -7.21 3.56 -15.52
N PHE A 143 -6.10 2.83 -15.52
CA PHE A 143 -5.22 2.66 -16.67
C PHE A 143 -5.90 1.95 -17.85
N GLN A 144 -6.61 0.84 -17.59
CA GLN A 144 -7.41 0.12 -18.57
C GLN A 144 -8.54 1.01 -19.14
N SER A 145 -9.13 1.89 -18.32
CA SER A 145 -10.19 2.81 -18.75
C SER A 145 -9.66 3.94 -19.64
N VAL A 146 -8.45 4.43 -19.38
CA VAL A 146 -7.80 5.48 -20.17
C VAL A 146 -7.18 4.94 -21.46
N TYR A 147 -6.73 3.67 -21.45
CA TYR A 147 -6.08 3.01 -22.58
C TYR A 147 -6.82 1.73 -23.03
N PRO A 148 -8.11 1.81 -23.40
CA PRO A 148 -8.96 0.64 -23.59
C PRO A 148 -8.54 -0.24 -24.78
N LYS A 149 -7.91 0.34 -25.81
CA LYS A 149 -7.42 -0.43 -26.96
C LYS A 149 -6.39 -1.48 -26.57
N ASP A 150 -5.48 -1.12 -25.67
CA ASP A 150 -4.31 -1.95 -25.33
C ASP A 150 -4.48 -2.67 -24.00
N PHE A 151 -5.22 -2.09 -23.07
CA PHE A 151 -5.41 -2.62 -21.71
C PHE A 151 -6.88 -2.87 -21.36
N GLY A 152 -7.83 -2.44 -22.20
CA GLY A 152 -9.24 -2.49 -21.88
C GLY A 152 -9.73 -3.89 -21.51
N LEU A 153 -10.70 -3.90 -20.62
CA LEU A 153 -11.40 -5.11 -20.20
C LEU A 153 -12.42 -5.49 -21.28
N PRO A 154 -12.62 -6.79 -21.55
CA PRO A 154 -13.83 -7.23 -22.21
C PRO A 154 -14.99 -6.93 -21.27
N ASP A 155 -15.90 -6.06 -21.70
CA ASP A 155 -17.05 -5.65 -20.91
C ASP A 155 -18.17 -6.70 -21.04
N GLU A 156 -18.29 -7.58 -20.04
CA GLU A 156 -19.41 -8.52 -19.97
C GLU A 156 -20.76 -7.81 -19.70
N GLU A 157 -20.78 -6.59 -19.14
CA GLU A 157 -22.00 -5.83 -18.87
C GLU A 157 -22.52 -5.07 -20.10
N ALA A 158 -21.64 -4.65 -21.02
CA ALA A 158 -22.02 -4.01 -22.29
C ALA A 158 -22.38 -5.02 -23.41
N GLY A 159 -22.14 -6.31 -23.21
CA GLY A 159 -22.40 -7.33 -24.23
C GLY A 159 -21.47 -7.26 -25.45
N ASP A 160 -20.41 -6.45 -25.39
CA ASP A 160 -19.44 -6.26 -26.47
C ASP A 160 -18.10 -6.94 -26.16
N THR A 161 -17.74 -7.90 -27.01
CA THR A 161 -16.44 -8.58 -26.96
C THR A 161 -15.37 -7.71 -27.62
N TRP A 162 -14.69 -6.85 -26.87
CA TRP A 162 -13.44 -6.24 -27.37
C TRP A 162 -12.21 -6.98 -26.87
N SER A 163 -11.37 -7.41 -27.82
CA SER A 163 -9.97 -7.76 -27.59
C SER A 163 -9.15 -6.50 -27.28
N SER A 164 -8.32 -6.55 -26.26
CA SER A 164 -7.20 -5.64 -26.08
C SER A 164 -5.87 -6.36 -26.30
N THR A 165 -4.81 -5.60 -26.54
CA THR A 165 -3.44 -6.16 -26.65
C THR A 165 -3.09 -7.00 -25.42
N LEU A 166 -3.50 -6.57 -24.23
CA LEU A 166 -3.34 -7.29 -22.97
C LEU A 166 -4.18 -8.57 -22.93
N SER A 167 -5.45 -8.54 -23.34
CA SER A 167 -6.30 -9.75 -23.32
C SER A 167 -5.77 -10.83 -24.27
N ASP A 168 -5.23 -10.42 -25.43
CA ASP A 168 -4.63 -11.34 -26.39
C ASP A 168 -3.31 -11.95 -25.85
N ALA A 169 -2.57 -11.20 -25.03
CA ALA A 169 -1.40 -11.73 -24.32
C ALA A 169 -1.83 -12.73 -23.24
N MET A 170 -2.87 -12.42 -22.47
CA MET A 170 -3.42 -13.33 -21.47
C MET A 170 -3.94 -14.64 -22.09
N ASP A 171 -4.63 -14.59 -23.23
CA ASP A 171 -5.08 -15.79 -23.96
C ASP A 171 -3.90 -16.74 -24.24
N ARG A 172 -2.76 -16.18 -24.71
CA ARG A 172 -1.53 -16.96 -24.93
C ARG A 172 -0.97 -17.53 -23.63
N ALA A 173 -0.96 -16.71 -22.57
CA ALA A 173 -0.43 -17.11 -21.26
C ALA A 173 -1.18 -18.27 -20.63
N ARG A 174 -2.49 -18.33 -20.87
CA ARG A 174 -3.39 -19.35 -20.35
C ARG A 174 -3.51 -20.54 -21.30
N GLY A 175 -3.18 -20.37 -22.58
CA GLY A 175 -3.38 -21.38 -23.63
C GLY A 175 -4.85 -21.70 -23.91
N ILE A 176 -5.76 -20.87 -23.41
CA ILE A 176 -7.20 -20.88 -23.65
C ILE A 176 -7.64 -19.45 -23.90
N ASP A 177 -8.70 -19.26 -24.69
CA ASP A 177 -9.22 -17.93 -24.98
C ASP A 177 -10.51 -17.60 -24.20
N ARG A 178 -10.95 -16.36 -24.32
CA ARG A 178 -12.16 -15.81 -23.68
C ARG A 178 -13.48 -16.50 -24.05
N THR A 179 -13.50 -17.37 -25.06
CA THR A 179 -14.70 -18.16 -25.41
C THR A 179 -14.85 -19.39 -24.52
N VAL A 180 -13.76 -19.84 -23.88
CA VAL A 180 -13.79 -20.98 -22.95
C VAL A 180 -14.55 -20.60 -21.69
N LYS A 181 -15.43 -21.50 -21.24
CA LYS A 181 -16.18 -21.37 -19.98
C LYS A 181 -15.65 -22.39 -18.96
N PRO A 182 -15.68 -22.05 -17.66
CA PRO A 182 -15.25 -22.98 -16.61
C PRO A 182 -16.15 -24.22 -16.55
N VAL A 183 -15.56 -25.37 -16.24
CA VAL A 183 -16.26 -26.64 -16.02
C VAL A 183 -16.44 -26.81 -14.52
N ASP A 184 -17.69 -26.97 -14.06
CA ASP A 184 -18.06 -27.01 -12.63
C ASP A 184 -17.49 -25.82 -11.82
N GLY A 185 -17.48 -24.63 -12.45
CA GLY A 185 -16.95 -23.41 -11.86
C GLY A 185 -15.43 -23.34 -11.79
N ARG A 186 -14.69 -24.28 -12.41
CA ARG A 186 -13.22 -24.29 -12.45
C ARG A 186 -12.70 -24.11 -13.87
N TRP A 187 -11.68 -23.28 -14.02
CA TRP A 187 -10.96 -23.11 -15.27
C TRP A 187 -9.97 -24.27 -15.46
N VAL A 188 -9.90 -24.79 -16.68
CA VAL A 188 -8.99 -25.89 -17.05
C VAL A 188 -7.95 -25.35 -18.00
N TYR A 189 -6.68 -25.57 -17.66
CA TYR A 189 -5.54 -25.02 -18.39
C TYR A 189 -4.69 -26.12 -19.00
N PRO A 190 -4.16 -25.95 -20.23
CA PRO A 190 -3.14 -26.83 -20.78
C PRO A 190 -1.84 -26.80 -19.96
N GLU A 191 -1.04 -27.85 -20.06
CA GLU A 191 0.23 -27.98 -19.34
C GLU A 191 1.19 -26.80 -19.59
N GLY A 192 1.21 -26.31 -20.84
CA GLY A 192 2.02 -25.19 -21.29
C GLY A 192 1.64 -23.82 -20.71
N ALA A 193 0.47 -23.67 -20.08
CA ALA A 193 0.04 -22.40 -19.50
C ALA A 193 1.04 -21.93 -18.43
N TRP A 194 1.42 -20.65 -18.50
CA TRP A 194 2.24 -19.98 -17.48
C TRP A 194 1.47 -18.98 -16.63
N TYR A 195 0.22 -18.70 -17.00
CA TYR A 195 -0.76 -18.06 -16.15
C TYR A 195 -1.98 -18.96 -15.98
N ARG A 196 -2.41 -19.15 -14.73
CA ARG A 196 -3.53 -19.99 -14.31
C ARG A 196 -4.22 -19.31 -13.14
N TYR A 197 -5.53 -19.48 -13.02
CA TYR A 197 -6.27 -18.93 -11.89
C TYR A 197 -7.22 -19.97 -11.33
N ASN A 198 -7.11 -20.24 -10.03
CA ASN A 198 -7.80 -21.34 -9.37
C ASN A 198 -9.12 -20.92 -8.68
N ALA A 199 -9.36 -19.62 -8.48
CA ALA A 199 -10.54 -19.16 -7.78
C ALA A 199 -11.81 -19.30 -8.64
N MET A 200 -12.86 -19.89 -8.06
CA MET A 200 -14.13 -20.18 -8.74
C MET A 200 -15.02 -18.94 -8.97
N SER A 201 -14.75 -17.84 -8.26
CA SER A 201 -15.54 -16.61 -8.31
C SER A 201 -15.05 -15.59 -9.36
N CYS A 202 -13.92 -15.84 -10.02
CA CYS A 202 -13.26 -14.89 -10.90
C CYS A 202 -13.53 -15.23 -12.38
N GLY A 203 -14.33 -14.38 -13.02
CA GLY A 203 -14.57 -14.40 -14.46
C GLY A 203 -13.36 -13.93 -15.26
N TRP A 204 -13.50 -13.86 -16.58
CA TRP A 204 -12.40 -13.52 -17.47
C TRP A 204 -11.81 -12.12 -17.21
N GLY A 205 -12.67 -11.11 -17.01
CA GLY A 205 -12.23 -9.74 -16.73
C GLY A 205 -11.43 -9.60 -15.44
N CYS A 206 -11.86 -10.30 -14.38
CA CYS A 206 -11.14 -10.37 -13.10
C CYS A 206 -9.74 -10.99 -13.29
N GLN A 207 -9.61 -12.07 -14.07
CA GLN A 207 -8.29 -12.66 -14.37
C GLN A 207 -7.40 -11.74 -15.21
N LEU A 208 -7.98 -10.86 -16.02
CA LEU A 208 -7.21 -9.88 -16.79
C LEU A 208 -6.58 -8.81 -15.89
N ASP A 209 -7.26 -8.43 -14.79
CA ASP A 209 -6.70 -7.54 -13.78
C ASP A 209 -5.52 -8.18 -13.06
N GLU A 210 -5.69 -9.43 -12.64
CA GLU A 210 -4.65 -10.22 -11.99
C GLU A 210 -3.45 -10.47 -12.91
N TYR A 211 -3.71 -10.76 -14.18
CA TYR A 211 -2.65 -10.87 -15.18
C TYR A 211 -1.87 -9.56 -15.35
N LEU A 212 -2.55 -8.40 -15.39
CA LEU A 212 -1.88 -7.11 -15.45
C LEU A 212 -1.00 -6.88 -14.21
N TRP A 213 -1.49 -7.23 -13.02
CA TRP A 213 -0.73 -7.20 -11.78
C TRP A 213 0.53 -8.06 -11.87
N HIS A 214 0.39 -9.35 -12.21
CA HIS A 214 1.51 -10.29 -12.30
C HIS A 214 2.57 -9.83 -13.30
N VAL A 215 2.16 -9.34 -14.46
CA VAL A 215 3.06 -8.78 -15.48
C VAL A 215 3.79 -7.55 -14.93
N TRP A 216 3.08 -6.60 -14.33
CA TRP A 216 3.68 -5.38 -13.81
C TRP A 216 4.64 -5.66 -12.65
N ALA A 217 4.19 -6.40 -11.64
CA ALA A 217 4.97 -6.79 -10.45
C ALA A 217 6.26 -7.52 -10.84
N THR A 218 6.17 -8.47 -11.78
CA THR A 218 7.36 -9.17 -12.31
C THR A 218 8.28 -8.22 -13.07
N ASN A 219 7.73 -7.31 -13.88
CA ASN A 219 8.53 -6.39 -14.70
C ASN A 219 9.33 -5.38 -13.87
N ILE A 220 8.79 -4.91 -12.74
CA ILE A 220 9.49 -3.96 -11.85
C ILE A 220 10.42 -4.64 -10.84
N GLY A 221 10.49 -5.98 -10.86
CA GLY A 221 11.32 -6.76 -9.94
C GLY A 221 10.69 -6.96 -8.55
N TYR A 222 9.39 -6.72 -8.39
CA TYR A 222 8.70 -6.91 -7.11
C TYR A 222 8.76 -8.38 -6.67
N ASN A 223 8.55 -9.31 -7.61
CA ASN A 223 8.64 -10.76 -7.37
C ASN A 223 10.07 -11.25 -7.07
N GLU A 224 11.10 -10.41 -7.31
CA GLU A 224 12.50 -10.72 -7.04
C GLU A 224 12.96 -10.28 -5.65
N MET A 225 12.12 -9.52 -4.94
CA MET A 225 12.44 -8.98 -3.63
C MET A 225 12.67 -10.08 -2.58
N LEU A 226 13.42 -9.71 -1.54
CA LEU A 226 13.45 -10.47 -0.30
C LEU A 226 12.03 -10.49 0.29
N THR A 227 11.36 -11.64 0.20
CA THR A 227 9.95 -11.77 0.57
C THR A 227 9.69 -13.03 1.41
N ARG A 228 8.61 -13.03 2.19
CA ARG A 228 8.03 -14.13 2.98
C ARG A 228 6.51 -14.02 2.91
N GLN A 229 5.85 -15.10 3.31
CA GLN A 229 4.40 -15.12 3.48
C GLN A 229 3.94 -14.09 4.54
N PRO A 230 2.72 -13.54 4.40
CA PRO A 230 2.06 -12.83 5.47
C PRO A 230 2.05 -13.66 6.77
N GLU A 231 2.28 -12.99 7.88
CA GLU A 231 2.41 -13.47 9.25
C GLU A 231 3.58 -14.44 9.53
N ALA A 232 4.36 -14.85 8.52
CA ALA A 232 5.53 -15.68 8.73
C ALA A 232 6.60 -14.96 9.58
N PRO A 233 7.41 -15.70 10.36
CA PRO A 233 8.57 -15.14 11.04
C PRO A 233 9.50 -14.36 10.10
N LYS A 234 10.07 -13.25 10.58
CA LYS A 234 10.92 -12.37 9.77
C LYS A 234 12.14 -13.08 9.21
N GLU A 235 12.64 -14.08 9.93
CA GLU A 235 13.80 -14.91 9.58
C GLU A 235 13.54 -15.82 8.36
N GLU A 236 12.28 -16.03 7.98
CA GLU A 236 11.90 -16.84 6.82
C GLU A 236 11.93 -16.07 5.50
N ALA A 237 12.20 -14.75 5.52
CA ALA A 237 12.31 -13.96 4.30
C ALA A 237 13.51 -14.40 3.46
N ASN A 238 13.29 -14.66 2.18
CA ASN A 238 14.31 -15.08 1.23
C ASN A 238 14.12 -14.38 -0.15
N PRO A 239 15.18 -14.24 -0.97
CA PRO A 239 15.04 -13.66 -2.30
C PRO A 239 14.06 -14.50 -3.13
N ARG A 240 13.10 -13.85 -3.80
CA ARG A 240 12.02 -14.51 -4.57
C ARG A 240 11.06 -15.35 -3.72
N GLY A 241 10.98 -15.11 -2.41
CA GLY A 241 10.13 -15.91 -1.54
C GLY A 241 8.65 -15.91 -1.88
N TRP A 242 8.13 -14.79 -2.36
CA TRP A 242 6.75 -14.72 -2.81
C TRP A 242 6.51 -15.50 -4.11
N CYS A 243 7.48 -15.45 -5.02
CA CYS A 243 7.38 -16.05 -6.33
C CYS A 243 7.21 -17.59 -6.30
N GLU A 244 7.83 -18.28 -5.34
CA GLU A 244 7.61 -19.73 -5.15
C GLU A 244 6.13 -20.06 -4.88
N ASN A 245 5.42 -19.17 -4.17
CA ASN A 245 4.01 -19.34 -3.84
C ASN A 245 3.11 -19.01 -5.04
N LEU A 246 3.54 -18.08 -5.88
CA LEU A 246 2.86 -17.75 -7.12
C LEU A 246 3.06 -18.82 -8.19
N HIS A 247 4.10 -19.64 -8.16
CA HIS A 247 4.50 -20.53 -9.26
C HIS A 247 3.38 -21.47 -9.79
N SER A 248 2.39 -21.80 -8.96
CA SER A 248 1.23 -22.61 -9.39
C SER A 248 0.23 -21.83 -10.28
N GLU A 249 0.21 -20.52 -10.15
CA GLU A 249 -0.65 -19.56 -10.86
C GLU A 249 0.14 -18.75 -11.90
N TRP A 250 1.35 -18.30 -11.58
CA TRP A 250 2.19 -17.45 -12.42
C TRP A 250 3.64 -17.94 -12.40
N LYS A 251 4.17 -18.32 -13.57
CA LYS A 251 5.52 -18.92 -13.67
C LYS A 251 6.70 -17.93 -13.68
N PRO A 252 6.70 -16.81 -14.43
CA PRO A 252 7.89 -15.98 -14.54
C PRO A 252 8.11 -15.15 -13.27
N CYS A 253 9.32 -15.26 -12.72
CA CYS A 253 9.70 -14.68 -11.43
C CYS A 253 10.44 -13.36 -11.58
N THR A 254 11.25 -13.28 -12.64
CA THR A 254 12.14 -12.17 -12.93
C THR A 254 11.70 -11.42 -14.17
N ARG A 255 12.15 -10.17 -14.29
CA ARG A 255 11.94 -9.39 -15.52
C ARG A 255 12.47 -10.10 -16.77
N GLN A 256 13.57 -10.84 -16.65
CA GLN A 256 14.16 -11.58 -17.76
C GLN A 256 13.29 -12.79 -18.17
N GLU A 257 12.81 -13.56 -17.20
CA GLU A 257 11.90 -14.69 -17.46
C GLU A 257 10.58 -14.20 -18.06
N LEU A 258 10.05 -13.06 -17.59
CA LEU A 258 8.86 -12.43 -18.19
C LEU A 258 9.10 -12.11 -19.67
N LYS A 259 10.26 -11.52 -20.01
CA LYS A 259 10.61 -11.19 -21.39
C LYS A 259 10.71 -12.44 -22.29
N GLU A 260 11.25 -13.52 -21.76
CA GLU A 260 11.46 -14.78 -22.50
C GLU A 260 10.16 -15.58 -22.67
N MET A 261 9.32 -15.62 -21.63
CA MET A 261 8.11 -16.43 -21.57
C MET A 261 6.89 -15.69 -22.12
N ASP A 262 6.75 -14.41 -21.82
CA ASP A 262 5.61 -13.58 -22.21
C ASP A 262 6.07 -12.27 -22.85
N PHE A 263 6.77 -12.41 -23.98
CA PHE A 263 7.30 -11.27 -24.72
C PHE A 263 6.21 -10.24 -25.09
N ALA A 264 4.98 -10.69 -25.34
CA ALA A 264 3.89 -9.80 -25.71
C ALA A 264 3.49 -8.86 -24.56
N ALA A 265 3.29 -9.40 -23.35
CA ALA A 265 2.98 -8.59 -22.18
C ALA A 265 4.19 -7.74 -21.75
N TYR A 266 5.39 -8.32 -21.79
CA TYR A 266 6.64 -7.59 -21.53
C TYR A 266 6.79 -6.38 -22.48
N HIS A 267 6.57 -6.57 -23.77
CA HIS A 267 6.68 -5.50 -24.75
C HIS A 267 5.60 -4.43 -24.54
N LEU A 268 4.37 -4.84 -24.20
CA LEU A 268 3.27 -3.93 -23.93
C LEU A 268 3.55 -3.03 -22.71
N ILE A 269 3.91 -3.62 -21.57
CA ILE A 269 4.14 -2.89 -20.30
C ILE A 269 5.38 -1.97 -20.36
N ASN A 270 6.35 -2.26 -21.25
CA ASN A 270 7.55 -1.45 -21.45
C ASN A 270 7.44 -0.48 -22.65
N ASN A 271 6.27 -0.34 -23.25
CA ASN A 271 6.05 0.60 -24.35
C ASN A 271 6.13 2.05 -23.84
N LYS A 272 7.04 2.84 -24.41
CA LYS A 272 7.31 4.24 -24.02
C LYS A 272 6.14 5.21 -24.24
N ASN A 273 5.07 4.77 -24.89
CA ASN A 273 3.84 5.55 -25.01
C ASN A 273 3.01 5.57 -23.71
N TYR A 274 3.38 4.74 -22.73
CA TYR A 274 2.72 4.63 -21.44
C TYR A 274 3.66 4.99 -20.31
N GLN A 275 3.12 5.60 -19.25
CA GLN A 275 3.85 6.04 -18.07
C GLN A 275 3.48 5.13 -16.89
N LEU A 276 3.76 3.83 -17.04
CA LEU A 276 3.55 2.87 -15.97
C LEU A 276 4.66 2.99 -14.91
N PRO A 277 4.34 2.83 -13.61
CA PRO A 277 5.33 2.88 -12.55
C PRO A 277 6.43 1.84 -12.75
N THR A 278 7.68 2.24 -12.54
CA THR A 278 8.86 1.37 -12.73
C THR A 278 9.66 1.14 -11.45
N ARG A 279 9.41 1.94 -10.40
CA ARG A 279 9.95 1.78 -9.05
C ARG A 279 8.90 1.11 -8.16
N ILE A 280 9.35 0.21 -7.30
CA ILE A 280 8.51 -0.48 -6.32
C ILE A 280 7.98 0.54 -5.29
N PRO A 281 6.65 0.60 -5.05
CA PRO A 281 6.06 1.55 -4.12
C PRO A 281 6.18 1.05 -2.67
N PHE A 282 7.22 1.49 -1.96
CA PHE A 282 7.49 1.11 -0.57
C PHE A 282 6.71 1.90 0.50
N GLY A 283 5.83 2.82 0.10
CA GLY A 283 5.04 3.66 1.02
C GLY A 283 5.82 4.82 1.65
N GLU A 284 6.88 5.31 0.99
CA GLU A 284 7.75 6.39 1.50
C GLU A 284 7.66 7.72 0.73
N TYR A 285 6.63 7.88 -0.08
CA TYR A 285 6.39 9.04 -0.95
C TYR A 285 6.71 10.41 -0.31
N GLY A 286 7.43 11.23 -1.06
CA GLY A 286 7.51 12.69 -0.90
C GLY A 286 8.47 13.19 0.18
N GLY A 287 9.26 12.30 0.80
CA GLY A 287 10.23 12.67 1.84
C GLY A 287 9.63 13.62 2.89
N ASN A 288 10.37 14.62 3.37
CA ASN A 288 9.84 15.61 4.33
C ASN A 288 8.97 16.72 3.70
N GLN A 289 8.61 16.62 2.42
CA GLN A 289 7.80 17.64 1.75
C GLN A 289 6.29 17.41 1.93
N VAL A 290 5.89 16.23 2.40
CA VAL A 290 4.51 15.93 2.80
C VAL A 290 4.34 15.96 4.31
N GLU A 291 3.12 16.23 4.78
CA GLU A 291 2.84 16.49 6.21
C GLU A 291 2.93 15.23 7.09
N TYR A 292 2.50 14.07 6.60
CA TYR A 292 2.33 12.86 7.41
C TYR A 292 3.30 11.75 7.03
N HIS A 293 3.95 11.16 8.05
CA HIS A 293 4.93 10.08 7.90
C HIS A 293 4.63 8.93 8.83
N GLY A 294 4.84 7.72 8.35
CA GLY A 294 4.77 6.49 9.14
C GLY A 294 6.11 5.77 9.12
N TYR A 295 6.55 5.29 10.27
CA TYR A 295 7.75 4.49 10.41
C TYR A 295 7.46 3.24 11.25
N GLU A 296 7.94 2.08 10.82
CA GLU A 296 7.91 0.86 11.62
C GLU A 296 8.94 0.95 12.75
N MET A 297 8.49 0.75 14.00
CA MET A 297 9.38 0.46 15.11
C MET A 297 9.43 -1.05 15.37
N ASP A 298 10.64 -1.57 15.50
CA ASP A 298 10.87 -2.96 15.89
C ASP A 298 11.96 -3.04 16.96
N VAL A 299 11.91 -4.07 17.80
CA VAL A 299 12.94 -4.41 18.78
C VAL A 299 13.65 -5.67 18.31
N GLN A 300 14.88 -5.49 17.83
CA GLN A 300 15.69 -6.57 17.28
C GLN A 300 16.93 -6.82 18.14
N PRO A 301 17.34 -8.10 18.33
CA PRO A 301 18.58 -8.41 19.02
C PRO A 301 19.79 -7.97 18.19
N ASN A 302 20.87 -7.56 18.88
CA ASN A 302 22.19 -7.42 18.30
C ASN A 302 23.28 -7.87 19.29
N ASN A 303 24.55 -7.75 18.90
CA ASN A 303 25.70 -8.16 19.72
C ASN A 303 25.79 -7.47 21.10
N LYS A 304 24.97 -6.45 21.37
CA LYS A 304 24.90 -5.66 22.61
C LYS A 304 23.52 -5.71 23.30
N GLY A 305 22.68 -6.69 22.93
CA GLY A 305 21.32 -6.88 23.44
C GLY A 305 20.23 -6.39 22.49
N GLN A 306 19.01 -6.22 23.00
CA GLN A 306 17.88 -5.72 22.23
C GLN A 306 18.02 -4.22 21.93
N ARG A 307 17.63 -3.79 20.73
CA ARG A 307 17.64 -2.39 20.29
C ARG A 307 16.44 -2.07 19.43
N PHE A 308 16.02 -0.82 19.47
CA PHE A 308 15.10 -0.26 18.49
C PHE A 308 15.74 -0.24 17.10
N THR A 309 14.92 -0.49 16.10
CA THR A 309 15.17 -0.20 14.70
C THR A 309 14.03 0.67 14.17
N ILE A 310 14.33 1.49 13.15
CA ILE A 310 13.31 2.22 12.41
C ILE A 310 13.36 1.76 10.96
N ASN A 311 12.23 1.29 10.42
CA ASN A 311 12.17 0.65 9.11
C ASN A 311 13.30 -0.39 8.97
N ARG A 312 13.49 -1.21 10.03
CA ARG A 312 14.52 -2.25 10.20
C ARG A 312 15.98 -1.82 10.23
N ASN A 313 16.25 -0.53 10.08
CA ASN A 313 17.61 -0.05 10.14
C ASN A 313 18.00 0.19 11.60
N PHE A 314 19.16 -0.35 11.99
CA PHE A 314 19.81 0.05 13.24
C PHE A 314 20.47 1.41 13.04
N ASN A 315 20.32 2.28 14.04
CA ASN A 315 20.97 3.59 14.07
C ASN A 315 20.69 4.51 12.85
N PRO A 316 19.49 4.54 12.24
CA PRO A 316 19.19 5.53 11.22
C PRO A 316 19.34 6.95 11.78
N ARG A 317 19.86 7.83 10.92
CA ARG A 317 19.76 9.28 11.07
C ARG A 317 18.56 9.71 10.25
N LEU A 318 17.45 9.99 10.91
CA LEU A 318 16.26 10.51 10.24
C LEU A 318 16.27 12.03 10.33
N THR A 319 16.22 12.69 9.18
CA THR A 319 15.86 14.09 9.12
C THR A 319 14.33 14.18 9.16
N ILE A 320 13.80 14.98 10.08
CA ILE A 320 12.37 15.28 10.21
C ILE A 320 12.20 16.81 10.20
N LYS A 321 11.04 17.29 9.78
CA LYS A 321 10.80 18.71 9.50
C LYS A 321 9.81 19.32 10.47
N ARG A 322 10.03 20.56 10.89
CA ARG A 322 9.05 21.36 11.63
C ARG A 322 7.74 21.48 10.84
N GLY A 323 6.62 21.50 11.54
CA GLY A 323 5.27 21.46 10.98
C GLY A 323 4.77 20.06 10.58
N ASN A 324 5.66 19.10 10.29
CA ASN A 324 5.25 17.75 9.91
C ASN A 324 4.90 16.88 11.13
N THR A 325 4.14 15.82 10.87
CA THR A 325 3.70 14.83 11.86
C THR A 325 4.23 13.44 11.51
N TYR A 326 4.90 12.82 12.47
CA TYR A 326 5.55 11.52 12.33
C TYR A 326 4.92 10.51 13.29
N TYR A 327 4.57 9.34 12.76
CA TYR A 327 4.02 8.21 13.50
C TYR A 327 5.05 7.07 13.56
N PHE A 328 5.47 6.73 14.76
CA PHE A 328 6.33 5.58 15.04
C PHE A 328 5.47 4.42 15.51
N ASP A 329 5.23 3.46 14.62
CA ASP A 329 4.34 2.32 14.83
C ASP A 329 5.00 1.27 15.74
N GLN A 330 4.42 1.05 16.92
CA GLN A 330 4.86 0.06 17.92
C GLN A 330 3.96 -1.19 17.94
N SER A 331 3.32 -1.52 16.82
CA SER A 331 2.38 -2.65 16.72
C SER A 331 3.03 -4.04 16.85
N LEU A 332 4.28 -4.20 16.43
CA LEU A 332 4.95 -5.50 16.42
C LEU A 332 5.14 -6.06 17.83
N LYS A 333 4.85 -7.36 18.01
CA LYS A 333 4.94 -8.07 19.31
C LYS A 333 6.30 -7.91 20.01
N THR A 334 7.38 -7.77 19.25
CA THR A 334 8.75 -7.50 19.73
C THR A 334 8.85 -6.20 20.55
N ASN A 335 7.98 -5.22 20.32
CA ASN A 335 7.92 -3.97 21.10
C ASN A 335 7.32 -4.14 22.50
N ALA A 336 6.78 -5.31 22.85
CA ALA A 336 6.18 -5.54 24.16
C ALA A 336 7.19 -5.29 25.29
N GLY A 337 6.85 -4.38 26.21
CA GLY A 337 7.74 -3.98 27.32
C GLY A 337 8.80 -2.93 26.95
N PHE A 338 8.76 -2.37 25.72
CA PHE A 338 9.71 -1.36 25.26
C PHE A 338 9.00 -0.08 24.79
N PRO A 339 8.46 0.73 25.71
CA PRO A 339 7.84 2.01 25.35
C PRO A 339 8.85 2.97 24.73
N LEU A 340 8.53 3.51 23.56
CA LEU A 340 9.32 4.56 22.92
C LEU A 340 9.00 5.93 23.52
N ARG A 341 10.03 6.72 23.82
CA ARG A 341 9.94 8.12 24.23
C ARG A 341 11.00 8.97 23.53
N PHE A 342 10.81 10.30 23.56
CA PHE A 342 11.76 11.27 23.01
C PHE A 342 12.44 12.07 24.12
N SER A 343 13.67 12.52 23.89
CA SER A 343 14.40 13.43 24.77
C SER A 343 15.38 14.27 23.97
N SER A 344 15.70 15.48 24.43
CA SER A 344 16.82 16.27 23.91
C SER A 344 18.20 15.73 24.34
N SER A 345 18.22 14.81 25.32
CA SER A 345 19.44 14.15 25.80
C SER A 345 19.48 12.69 25.39
N LYS A 346 20.65 12.21 24.98
CA LYS A 346 20.87 10.80 24.66
C LYS A 346 20.51 9.91 25.85
N ASP A 347 19.76 8.82 25.58
CA ASP A 347 19.23 7.88 26.57
C ASP A 347 18.25 8.50 27.61
N GLY A 348 17.81 9.75 27.40
CA GLY A 348 16.78 10.41 28.21
C GLY A 348 17.08 10.40 29.71
N ALA A 349 16.09 10.00 30.50
CA ALA A 349 16.14 9.97 31.96
C ALA A 349 17.29 9.12 32.54
N HIS A 350 17.77 8.10 31.81
CA HIS A 350 18.90 7.28 32.26
C HIS A 350 20.23 8.04 32.33
N ARG A 351 20.32 9.22 31.71
CA ARG A 351 21.51 10.10 31.74
C ARG A 351 21.18 11.51 32.25
N GLY A 352 20.14 11.64 33.07
CA GLY A 352 19.73 12.92 33.66
C GLY A 352 19.03 13.88 32.68
N GLY A 353 18.60 13.40 31.51
CA GLY A 353 17.72 14.15 30.62
C GLY A 353 16.25 14.03 31.04
N GLU A 354 15.39 14.84 30.41
CA GLU A 354 13.94 14.79 30.62
C GLU A 354 13.21 14.26 29.37
N GLU A 355 12.00 13.74 29.57
CA GLU A 355 11.14 13.33 28.46
C GLU A 355 10.65 14.57 27.71
N TYR A 356 10.86 14.59 26.39
CA TYR A 356 10.26 15.57 25.49
C TYR A 356 8.81 15.18 25.20
N ARG A 357 7.86 16.07 25.54
CA ARG A 357 6.42 15.81 25.46
C ARG A 357 5.67 16.71 24.48
N GLU A 358 6.27 17.82 24.05
CA GLU A 358 5.61 18.80 23.18
C GLU A 358 5.31 18.19 21.81
N GLY A 359 4.06 18.33 21.35
CA GLY A 359 3.58 17.69 20.11
C GLY A 359 3.47 16.16 20.16
N VAL A 360 3.89 15.51 21.25
CA VAL A 360 3.93 14.05 21.38
C VAL A 360 2.58 13.50 21.85
N ALA A 361 2.10 12.45 21.21
CA ALA A 361 0.95 11.67 21.67
C ALA A 361 1.26 10.17 21.58
N ILE A 362 0.85 9.42 22.59
CA ILE A 362 1.03 7.96 22.65
C ILE A 362 -0.35 7.32 22.57
N LYS A 363 -0.52 6.32 21.70
CA LYS A 363 -1.74 5.53 21.58
C LYS A 363 -1.42 4.05 21.78
N GLY A 364 -2.26 3.37 22.56
CA GLY A 364 -2.19 1.92 22.74
C GLY A 364 -1.06 1.47 23.69
N VAL A 365 -0.65 0.20 23.53
CA VAL A 365 0.37 -0.47 24.34
C VAL A 365 1.39 -1.10 23.38
N PRO A 366 2.69 -0.77 23.48
CA PRO A 366 3.74 -1.38 22.66
C PRO A 366 3.58 -2.91 22.56
N GLY A 367 3.64 -3.45 21.34
CA GLY A 367 3.38 -4.86 21.06
C GLY A 367 1.92 -5.22 20.80
N LYS A 368 1.02 -4.23 20.73
CA LYS A 368 -0.37 -4.41 20.32
C LYS A 368 -0.65 -3.63 19.04
N ARG A 369 -1.31 -4.28 18.06
CA ARG A 369 -1.70 -3.67 16.79
C ARG A 369 -2.41 -2.32 16.99
N GLY A 370 -2.02 -1.32 16.21
CA GLY A 370 -2.54 0.04 16.26
C GLY A 370 -1.89 0.94 17.32
N SER A 371 -0.87 0.45 18.02
CA SER A 371 -0.12 1.25 19.00
C SER A 371 0.97 2.05 18.32
N TYR A 372 1.10 3.32 18.69
CA TYR A 372 2.13 4.19 18.11
C TYR A 372 2.51 5.31 19.07
N VAL A 373 3.65 5.93 18.78
CA VAL A 373 4.03 7.24 19.31
C VAL A 373 4.02 8.23 18.14
N ARG A 374 3.24 9.30 18.24
CA ARG A 374 3.16 10.38 17.26
C ARG A 374 3.91 11.59 17.80
N ILE A 375 4.67 12.28 16.96
CA ILE A 375 5.18 13.63 17.22
C ILE A 375 4.79 14.55 16.08
N THR A 376 4.13 15.66 16.40
CA THR A 376 4.04 16.83 15.52
C THR A 376 5.18 17.76 15.90
N VAL A 377 6.08 18.03 14.97
CA VAL A 377 7.30 18.79 15.24
C VAL A 377 6.96 20.28 15.30
N ALA A 378 6.82 20.82 16.51
CA ALA A 378 6.53 22.24 16.74
C ALA A 378 7.74 23.12 16.35
N ASP A 379 7.48 24.41 16.09
CA ASP A 379 8.50 25.39 15.67
C ASP A 379 9.66 25.50 16.67
N ASN A 380 9.36 25.36 17.96
CA ASN A 380 10.32 25.42 19.06
C ASN A 380 10.97 24.05 19.39
N THR A 381 10.70 22.99 18.62
CA THR A 381 11.35 21.69 18.83
C THR A 381 12.87 21.88 18.67
N PRO A 382 13.71 21.33 19.57
CA PRO A 382 15.17 21.37 19.41
C PRO A 382 15.62 20.77 18.07
N ASP A 383 16.74 21.24 17.52
CA ASP A 383 17.33 20.75 16.25
C ASP A 383 17.71 19.27 16.28
N GLN A 384 17.68 18.65 17.46
CA GLN A 384 17.92 17.23 17.63
C GLN A 384 17.08 16.64 18.75
N LEU A 385 16.47 15.49 18.46
CA LEU A 385 15.84 14.62 19.44
C LEU A 385 16.45 13.22 19.38
N TYR A 386 16.46 12.56 20.54
CA TYR A 386 16.86 11.18 20.72
C TYR A 386 15.64 10.34 21.08
N LEU A 387 15.60 9.13 20.55
CA LEU A 387 14.69 8.09 21.01
C LEU A 387 15.29 7.46 22.27
N TYR A 388 14.47 7.03 23.22
CA TYR A 388 14.89 6.17 24.32
C TYR A 388 13.73 5.32 24.85
N CYS A 389 14.07 4.31 25.66
CA CYS A 389 13.10 3.52 26.41
C CYS A 389 13.27 3.84 27.90
N PRO A 390 12.21 4.31 28.60
CA PRO A 390 12.25 4.50 30.05
C PRO A 390 12.66 3.24 30.83
N ASP A 391 12.28 2.06 30.33
CA ASP A 391 12.47 0.80 31.05
C ASP A 391 13.82 0.14 30.75
N GLN A 392 14.53 0.57 29.70
CA GLN A 392 15.81 -0.02 29.32
C GLN A 392 16.80 0.98 28.71
N LEU A 393 17.96 1.11 29.35
CA LEU A 393 19.05 1.95 28.90
C LEU A 393 19.60 1.50 27.53
N GLY A 394 19.88 2.47 26.66
CA GLY A 394 20.62 2.23 25.42
C GLY A 394 19.81 1.65 24.27
N MET A 395 18.49 1.48 24.42
CA MET A 395 17.61 0.86 23.41
C MET A 395 17.72 1.53 22.02
N ALA A 396 17.86 2.85 21.96
CA ALA A 396 17.97 3.56 20.68
C ALA A 396 19.39 3.58 20.07
N GLY A 397 20.41 3.14 20.80
CA GLY A 397 21.79 3.09 20.31
C GLY A 397 22.32 4.44 19.82
N LYS A 398 22.45 4.60 18.50
CA LYS A 398 22.87 5.83 17.80
C LYS A 398 21.77 6.39 16.88
N ILE A 399 20.52 5.91 17.01
CA ILE A 399 19.38 6.54 16.33
C ILE A 399 19.29 7.99 16.77
N ILE A 400 19.16 8.89 15.80
CA ILE A 400 18.96 10.31 16.03
C ILE A 400 17.91 10.85 15.07
N LEU A 401 17.09 11.76 15.59
CA LEU A 401 16.19 12.59 14.80
C LEU A 401 16.84 13.96 14.70
N VAL A 402 17.09 14.39 13.48
CA VAL A 402 17.59 15.72 13.15
C VAL A 402 16.40 16.54 12.70
N ILE A 403 16.17 17.68 13.35
CA ILE A 403 15.03 18.54 13.06
C ILE A 403 15.51 19.67 12.15
N GLU A 404 14.86 19.80 11.00
CA GLU A 404 15.06 20.87 10.02
C GLU A 404 13.77 21.70 9.84
N ASP A 405 13.91 22.86 9.20
CA ASP A 405 12.81 23.78 8.93
C ASP A 405 11.97 23.40 7.70
#